data_AF-A0A523DJQ1-F1
#
_entry.id   AF-A0A523DJQ1-F1
#
_cell.length_a   1.000
_cell.length_b   1.000
_cell.length_c   1.000
_cell.angle_alpha   90.00
_cell.angle_beta   90.00
_cell.angle_gamma   90.00
#
_symmetry.space_group_name_H-M   'P 1'
#
loop_
_entity.id
_entity.type
_entity.pdbx_description
1 polymer ?
#
loop_
_entity_poly.entity_id
_entity_poly.type
_entity_poly.pdbx_seq_one_letter_code
_entity_poly.pdbx_strand_id
1 'polypeptide(L)'
;MVAAIMIVVLLVEPPALRPAERLPTLRMLTARAPEGLDRTQLQDAIALGREGEPGSYVLHRVASTGDPAPTIEPAGVVYTPFLRVAWAAHARQSSGRPLTLDEVPAWMAAPVFYVALRTPSVARAADLGAPSLAVVPAGFATCCLEPQPTLVRPLWMRDDPAVTARFGATVPFSDLGIIAAYPIEALRGGLDFVAFYRVDGPDGPSSVEMRGRLEPNDLEEWR
;
A
#
# COMPACT_ATOMS: atom_id res chain seq x y z
N MET A 1 41.22 8.42 42.94
CA MET A 1 41.07 7.90 41.57
C MET A 1 39.63 7.47 41.40
N VAL A 2 38.88 8.15 40.54
CA VAL A 2 37.48 7.80 40.25
C VAL A 2 37.50 6.87 39.03
N ALA A 3 37.11 5.61 39.23
CA ALA A 3 36.96 4.64 38.14
C ALA A 3 35.62 4.93 37.44
N ALA A 4 35.71 5.31 36.16
CA ALA A 4 34.54 5.55 35.32
C ALA A 4 33.85 4.22 34.97
N ILE A 5 32.58 4.11 35.32
CA ILE A 5 31.69 3.00 34.93
C ILE A 5 31.28 3.23 33.48
N MET A 6 31.75 2.36 32.59
CA MET A 6 31.43 2.38 31.16
C MET A 6 30.10 1.65 30.95
N ILE A 7 29.03 2.40 30.68
CA ILE A 7 27.70 1.87 30.36
C ILE A 7 27.70 1.48 28.88
N VAL A 8 27.72 0.17 28.59
CA VAL A 8 27.54 -0.37 27.25
C VAL A 8 26.05 -0.40 26.95
N VAL A 9 25.58 0.56 26.14
CA VAL A 9 24.23 0.53 25.58
C VAL A 9 24.23 -0.46 24.42
N LEU A 10 23.56 -1.60 24.61
CA LEU A 10 23.21 -2.55 23.55
C LEU A 10 22.31 -1.84 22.54
N LEU A 11 22.90 -1.33 21.46
CA LEU A 11 22.23 -1.01 20.22
C LEU A 11 21.56 -2.28 19.71
N VAL A 12 20.24 -2.34 19.87
CA VAL A 12 19.39 -3.35 19.25
C VAL A 12 19.68 -3.33 17.75
N GLU A 13 20.28 -4.42 17.25
CA GLU A 13 20.47 -4.65 15.82
C GLU A 13 19.12 -4.50 15.10
N PRO A 14 19.03 -3.74 14.00
CA PRO A 14 17.82 -3.73 13.20
C PRO A 14 17.56 -5.16 12.70
N PRO A 15 16.31 -5.64 12.64
CA PRO A 15 16.02 -6.95 12.07
C PRO A 15 16.56 -6.95 10.64
N ALA A 16 17.60 -7.76 10.43
CA ALA A 16 18.28 -7.87 9.16
C ALA A 16 17.26 -8.24 8.07
N LEU A 17 17.08 -7.34 7.11
CA LEU A 17 16.32 -7.60 5.88
C LEU A 17 16.80 -8.93 5.29
N ARG A 18 15.86 -9.86 5.09
CA ARG A 18 16.19 -11.20 4.57
C ARG A 18 16.74 -11.04 3.14
N PRO A 19 17.67 -11.91 2.68
CA PRO A 19 18.30 -11.77 1.36
C PRO A 19 17.33 -11.65 0.18
N ALA A 20 16.15 -12.26 0.26
CA ALA A 20 15.09 -12.15 -0.76
C ALA A 20 14.42 -10.76 -0.81
N GLU A 21 14.53 -9.95 0.26
CA GLU A 21 14.00 -8.59 0.36
C GLU A 21 15.01 -7.53 -0.12
N ARG A 22 16.27 -7.90 -0.38
CA ARG A 22 17.32 -6.96 -0.83
C ARG A 22 17.24 -6.62 -2.33
N LEU A 23 16.67 -7.50 -3.14
CA LEU A 23 16.75 -7.41 -4.60
C LEU A 23 15.76 -6.41 -5.26
N PRO A 24 14.53 -6.18 -4.76
CA PRO A 24 13.63 -5.17 -5.34
C PRO A 24 14.01 -3.73 -4.93
N THR A 25 14.46 -3.53 -3.70
CA THR A 25 14.76 -2.20 -3.14
C THR A 25 16.03 -1.59 -3.72
N LEU A 26 17.06 -2.42 -4.01
CA LEU A 26 18.30 -1.95 -4.62
C LEU A 26 18.17 -1.57 -6.10
N ARG A 27 17.30 -2.27 -6.86
CA ARG A 27 17.08 -1.94 -8.29
C ARG A 27 16.30 -0.63 -8.50
N MET A 28 15.48 -0.22 -7.53
CA MET A 28 14.74 1.05 -7.59
C MET A 28 15.60 2.28 -7.30
N LEU A 29 16.69 2.14 -6.54
CA LEU A 29 17.59 3.26 -6.23
C LEU A 29 18.42 3.73 -7.44
N THR A 30 18.44 2.99 -8.55
CA THR A 30 19.37 3.22 -9.67
C THR A 30 18.74 3.73 -10.97
N ALA A 31 17.42 3.88 -11.07
CA ALA A 31 16.75 4.26 -12.31
C ALA A 31 15.75 5.41 -12.10
N ARG A 32 16.24 6.67 -12.13
CA ARG A 32 15.46 7.92 -12.21
C ARG A 32 14.13 7.91 -11.43
N ALA A 33 14.13 7.41 -10.20
CA ALA A 33 12.97 7.56 -9.34
C ALA A 33 12.86 9.04 -8.93
N PRO A 34 11.65 9.64 -8.87
CA PRO A 34 11.45 10.91 -8.19
C PRO A 34 12.02 10.79 -6.78
N GLU A 35 12.59 11.87 -6.27
CA GLU A 35 13.09 11.88 -4.90
C GLU A 35 11.91 11.54 -3.96
N GLY A 36 12.20 10.77 -2.90
CA GLY A 36 11.20 10.45 -1.87
C GLY A 36 10.71 11.71 -1.16
N LEU A 37 10.03 11.55 -0.03
CA LEU A 37 9.61 12.72 0.76
C LEU A 37 10.81 13.57 1.16
N ASP A 38 10.73 14.87 0.88
CA ASP A 38 11.70 15.84 1.36
C ASP A 38 11.54 16.11 2.87
N ARG A 39 12.45 16.90 3.44
CA ARG A 39 12.44 17.20 4.87
C ARG A 39 11.16 17.89 5.33
N THR A 40 10.60 18.79 4.54
CA THR A 40 9.39 19.54 4.87
C THR A 40 8.19 18.59 4.85
N GLN A 41 8.07 17.77 3.81
CA GLN A 41 7.01 16.77 3.69
C GLN A 41 7.07 15.73 4.82
N LEU A 42 8.27 15.33 5.25
CA LEU A 42 8.45 14.47 6.42
C LEU A 42 7.99 15.14 7.72
N GLN A 43 8.29 16.42 7.90
CA GLN A 43 7.83 17.18 9.08
C GLN A 43 6.30 17.26 9.11
N ASP A 44 5.69 17.55 7.97
CA ASP A 44 4.25 17.67 7.84
C ASP A 44 3.54 16.33 8.07
N ALA A 45 4.08 15.23 7.53
CA ALA A 45 3.55 13.88 7.77
C ALA A 45 3.64 13.50 9.25
N ILE A 46 4.77 13.79 9.90
CA ILE A 46 4.93 13.54 11.35
C ILE A 46 3.96 14.40 12.16
N ALA A 47 3.79 15.67 11.80
CA ALA A 47 2.85 16.57 12.46
C ALA A 47 1.41 16.03 12.37
N LEU A 48 0.99 15.62 11.17
CA LEU A 48 -0.33 15.02 10.95
C LEU A 48 -0.56 13.80 11.87
N GLY A 49 0.39 12.86 11.92
CA GLY A 49 0.28 11.69 12.78
C GLY A 49 0.25 12.00 14.28
N ARG A 50 0.81 13.14 14.70
CA ARG A 50 0.75 13.58 16.11
C ARG A 50 -0.59 14.19 16.48
N GLU A 51 -1.29 14.78 15.52
CA GLU A 51 -2.61 15.40 15.74
C GLU A 51 -3.70 14.35 15.97
N GLY A 52 -3.58 13.17 15.34
CA GLY A 52 -4.57 12.11 15.48
C GLY A 52 -4.28 10.91 14.58
N GLU A 53 -5.26 10.00 14.52
CA GLU A 53 -5.22 8.86 13.59
C GLU A 53 -5.30 9.39 12.15
N PRO A 54 -4.28 9.13 11.29
CA PRO A 54 -4.30 9.61 9.92
C PRO A 54 -5.45 8.96 9.14
N GLY A 55 -6.14 9.75 8.31
CA GLY A 55 -7.11 9.19 7.37
C GLY A 55 -6.46 8.19 6.39
N SER A 56 -7.28 7.34 5.80
CA SER A 56 -6.88 6.48 4.68
C SER A 56 -7.52 6.97 3.39
N TYR A 57 -6.75 6.89 2.31
CA TYR A 57 -7.24 7.17 0.97
C TYR A 57 -8.02 5.98 0.44
N VAL A 58 -9.33 6.13 0.31
CA VAL A 58 -10.23 5.02 -0.05
C VAL A 58 -10.33 4.90 -1.56
N LEU A 59 -10.20 3.68 -2.08
CA LEU A 59 -10.58 3.35 -3.44
C LEU A 59 -12.02 2.85 -3.44
N HIS A 60 -12.89 3.59 -4.11
CA HIS A 60 -14.29 3.22 -4.24
C HIS A 60 -14.49 2.09 -5.25
N ARG A 61 -15.41 1.18 -4.95
CA ARG A 61 -15.65 -0.03 -5.71
C ARG A 61 -16.42 0.27 -6.98
N VAL A 62 -15.95 -0.25 -8.11
CA VAL A 62 -16.69 -0.28 -9.37
C VAL A 62 -17.37 -1.64 -9.50
N ALA A 63 -18.70 -1.67 -9.59
CA ALA A 63 -19.46 -2.93 -9.54
C ALA A 63 -19.33 -3.74 -10.83
N SER A 64 -19.36 -3.07 -11.99
CA SER A 64 -19.21 -3.67 -13.31
C SER A 64 -18.26 -2.88 -14.19
N THR A 65 -17.58 -3.59 -15.10
CA THR A 65 -16.79 -2.95 -16.17
C THR A 65 -17.71 -2.06 -17.00
N GLY A 66 -17.35 -0.78 -17.15
CA GLY A 66 -18.12 0.22 -17.89
C GLY A 66 -19.03 1.09 -17.02
N ASP A 67 -19.14 0.84 -15.72
CA ASP A 67 -19.88 1.72 -14.82
C ASP A 67 -19.23 3.11 -14.80
N PRO A 68 -20.04 4.17 -14.99
CA PRO A 68 -19.53 5.53 -15.12
C PRO A 68 -18.95 6.06 -13.81
N ALA A 69 -19.50 5.63 -12.67
CA ALA A 69 -19.10 6.09 -11.35
C ALA A 69 -18.86 4.91 -10.39
N PRO A 70 -17.89 5.02 -9.47
CA PRO A 70 -17.76 4.09 -8.36
C PRO A 70 -18.97 4.11 -7.43
N THR A 71 -19.14 3.03 -6.67
CA THR A 71 -20.10 2.93 -5.56
C THR A 71 -19.49 3.47 -4.27
N ILE A 72 -20.33 3.73 -3.27
CA ILE A 72 -19.85 4.13 -1.94
C ILE A 72 -19.08 3.01 -1.21
N GLU A 73 -19.19 1.76 -1.65
CA GLU A 73 -18.51 0.64 -1.02
C GLU A 73 -16.99 0.75 -1.28
N PRO A 74 -16.13 0.59 -0.26
CA PRO A 74 -14.69 0.57 -0.48
C PRO A 74 -14.28 -0.75 -1.15
N ALA A 75 -13.51 -0.65 -2.24
CA ALA A 75 -12.76 -1.76 -2.81
C ALA A 75 -11.38 -1.91 -2.15
N GLY A 76 -10.84 -0.84 -1.59
CA GLY A 76 -9.53 -0.85 -0.97
C GLY A 76 -9.11 0.50 -0.42
N VAL A 77 -7.83 0.59 -0.05
CA VAL A 77 -7.18 1.81 0.42
C VAL A 77 -5.78 1.98 -0.16
N VAL A 78 -5.34 3.22 -0.26
CA VAL A 78 -4.02 3.63 -0.71
C VAL A 78 -3.23 4.20 0.46
N TYR A 79 -1.97 3.80 0.57
CA TYR A 79 -0.99 4.37 1.50
C TYR A 79 0.15 5.00 0.71
N THR A 80 0.14 6.32 0.60
CA THR A 80 1.23 7.11 0.01
C THR A 80 2.46 7.09 0.93
N PRO A 81 3.66 7.48 0.46
CA PRO A 81 4.80 7.72 1.35
C PRO A 81 4.44 8.65 2.52
N PHE A 82 3.67 9.71 2.25
CA PHE A 82 3.21 10.67 3.26
C PHE A 82 2.36 9.97 4.34
N LEU A 83 1.34 9.21 3.93
CA LEU A 83 0.51 8.44 4.87
C LEU A 83 1.31 7.39 5.65
N ARG A 84 2.27 6.70 5.03
CA ARG A 84 3.11 5.72 5.75
C ARG A 84 3.87 6.38 6.90
N VAL A 85 4.43 7.56 6.69
CA VAL A 85 5.12 8.33 7.73
C VAL A 85 4.13 8.87 8.78
N ALA A 86 2.97 9.38 8.36
CA ALA A 86 1.95 9.86 9.29
C ALA A 86 1.42 8.75 10.20
N TRP A 87 1.15 7.56 9.65
CA TRP A 87 0.73 6.39 10.44
C TRP A 87 1.83 5.93 11.40
N ALA A 88 3.09 5.94 10.96
CA ALA A 88 4.21 5.61 11.83
C ALA A 88 4.34 6.62 12.97
N ALA A 89 4.17 7.91 12.69
CA ALA A 89 4.18 8.96 13.70
C ALA A 89 3.03 8.81 14.69
N HIS A 90 1.83 8.48 14.21
CA HIS A 90 0.67 8.21 15.06
C HIS A 90 0.88 7.03 16.00
N ALA A 91 1.31 5.88 15.47
CA ALA A 91 1.58 4.68 16.27
C ALA A 91 2.66 4.93 17.34
N ARG A 92 3.64 5.77 17.02
CA ARG A 92 4.71 6.19 17.94
C ARG A 92 4.20 7.17 19.00
N GLN A 93 3.39 8.14 18.60
CA GLN A 93 2.73 9.09 19.50
C GLN A 93 1.83 8.37 20.52
N SER A 94 0.99 7.44 20.06
CA SER A 94 0.08 6.67 20.92
C SER A 94 0.82 5.75 21.91
N SER A 95 2.04 5.34 21.58
CA SER A 95 2.94 4.59 22.48
C SER A 95 3.74 5.48 23.46
N GLY A 96 3.57 6.81 23.43
CA GLY A 96 4.29 7.74 24.29
C GLY A 96 5.72 8.04 23.88
N ARG A 97 6.15 7.64 22.67
CA ARG A 97 7.49 7.93 22.13
C ARG A 97 7.37 8.57 20.74
N PRO A 98 7.19 9.89 20.65
CA PRO A 98 6.99 10.58 19.37
C PRO A 98 8.12 10.29 18.37
N LEU A 99 7.75 10.05 17.11
CA LEU A 99 8.71 9.86 16.02
C LEU A 99 9.42 11.17 15.69
N THR A 100 10.74 11.13 15.52
CA THR A 100 11.54 12.27 15.03
C THR A 100 11.96 12.07 13.58
N LEU A 101 12.38 13.13 12.90
CA LEU A 101 12.78 13.09 11.49
C LEU A 101 13.90 12.08 11.21
N ASP A 102 14.93 12.07 12.05
CA ASP A 102 16.10 11.21 11.87
C ASP A 102 15.79 9.73 12.19
N GLU A 103 14.65 9.46 12.83
CA GLU A 103 14.13 8.11 13.07
C GLU A 103 13.30 7.58 11.89
N VAL A 104 13.00 8.37 10.86
CA VAL A 104 12.23 7.91 9.69
C VAL A 104 13.14 7.11 8.73
N PRO A 105 12.99 5.78 8.63
CA PRO A 105 13.73 4.99 7.65
C PRO A 105 13.39 5.37 6.20
N ALA A 106 14.42 5.33 5.36
CA ALA A 106 14.34 5.70 3.94
C ALA A 106 13.24 4.95 3.16
N TRP A 107 12.92 3.70 3.52
CA TRP A 107 11.88 2.94 2.82
C TRP A 107 10.46 3.49 3.04
N MET A 108 10.20 4.18 4.16
CA MET A 108 8.90 4.83 4.41
C MET A 108 8.75 6.10 3.58
N ALA A 109 9.84 6.82 3.36
CA ALA A 109 9.89 8.01 2.51
C ALA A 109 10.04 7.69 1.01
N ALA A 110 10.38 6.45 0.66
CA ALA A 110 10.62 6.04 -0.73
C ALA A 110 9.40 6.32 -1.63
N PRO A 111 9.58 6.69 -2.90
CA PRO A 111 8.53 7.11 -3.84
C PRO A 111 7.69 5.91 -4.34
N VAL A 112 7.01 5.26 -3.41
CA VAL A 112 6.22 4.05 -3.63
C VAL A 112 4.94 4.18 -2.83
N PHE A 113 3.78 3.95 -3.46
CA PHE A 113 2.51 3.84 -2.74
C PHE A 113 2.08 2.38 -2.67
N TYR A 114 1.37 2.04 -1.60
CA TYR A 114 0.79 0.73 -1.42
C TYR A 114 -0.70 0.81 -1.70
N VAL A 115 -1.24 -0.17 -2.41
CA VAL A 115 -2.67 -0.37 -2.58
C VAL A 115 -3.05 -1.66 -1.88
N ALA A 116 -3.94 -1.57 -0.89
CA ALA A 116 -4.56 -2.70 -0.23
C ALA A 116 -5.97 -2.87 -0.79
N LEU A 117 -6.24 -3.96 -1.49
CA LEU A 117 -7.56 -4.29 -2.04
C LEU A 117 -8.22 -5.40 -1.22
N ARG A 118 -9.53 -5.31 -1.08
CA ARG A 118 -10.39 -6.33 -0.48
C ARG A 118 -10.48 -7.56 -1.38
N THR A 119 -10.83 -8.69 -0.78
CA THR A 119 -11.36 -9.82 -1.53
C THR A 119 -12.75 -9.49 -2.07
N PRO A 120 -13.13 -9.94 -3.29
CA PRO A 120 -14.45 -9.66 -3.87
C PRO A 120 -15.60 -10.33 -3.13
N SER A 121 -15.34 -11.33 -2.28
CA SER A 121 -16.32 -11.95 -1.41
C SER A 121 -15.65 -12.67 -0.24
N VAL A 122 -16.05 -12.32 0.99
CA VAL A 122 -15.58 -12.98 2.23
C VAL A 122 -16.02 -14.45 2.29
N ALA A 123 -17.20 -14.77 1.74
CA ALA A 123 -17.78 -16.10 1.77
C ALA A 123 -17.03 -17.14 0.90
N ARG A 124 -16.15 -16.67 0.01
CA ARG A 124 -15.38 -17.53 -0.92
C ARG A 124 -13.88 -17.39 -0.75
N ALA A 125 -13.38 -16.60 0.21
CA ALA A 125 -11.96 -16.27 0.32
C ALA A 125 -11.05 -17.52 0.41
N ALA A 126 -11.51 -18.59 1.05
CA ALA A 126 -10.78 -19.86 1.14
C ALA A 126 -10.73 -20.65 -0.18
N ASP A 127 -11.68 -20.42 -1.08
CA ASP A 127 -11.78 -21.08 -2.38
C ASP A 127 -11.16 -20.25 -3.52
N LEU A 128 -10.70 -19.03 -3.21
CA LEU A 128 -10.05 -18.16 -4.17
C LEU A 128 -8.59 -18.62 -4.39
N GLY A 129 -8.22 -18.80 -5.65
CA GLY A 129 -6.82 -18.96 -6.03
C GLY A 129 -5.99 -17.71 -5.73
N ALA A 130 -4.66 -17.82 -5.91
CA ALA A 130 -3.75 -16.69 -5.73
C ALA A 130 -4.16 -15.50 -6.62
N PRO A 131 -4.26 -14.28 -6.07
CA PRO A 131 -4.68 -13.13 -6.84
C PRO A 131 -3.64 -12.74 -7.88
N SER A 132 -4.11 -12.17 -8.99
CA SER A 132 -3.30 -11.38 -9.91
C SER A 132 -3.80 -9.94 -9.95
N LEU A 133 -2.94 -9.00 -10.32
CA LEU A 133 -3.25 -7.57 -10.33
C LEU A 133 -3.07 -6.95 -11.71
N ALA A 134 -3.98 -6.05 -12.06
CA ALA A 134 -3.83 -5.14 -13.18
C ALA A 134 -4.14 -3.70 -12.79
N VAL A 135 -3.46 -2.77 -13.43
CA VAL A 135 -3.76 -1.34 -13.43
C VAL A 135 -4.16 -0.98 -14.85
N VAL A 136 -5.39 -0.52 -15.04
CA VAL A 136 -5.95 -0.22 -16.37
C VAL A 136 -6.58 1.17 -16.38
N PRO A 137 -6.80 1.78 -17.56
CA PRO A 137 -7.62 3.00 -17.63
C PRO A 137 -9.01 2.74 -17.03
N ALA A 138 -9.59 3.75 -16.39
CA ALA A 138 -10.92 3.66 -15.80
C ALA A 138 -11.96 3.16 -16.83
N GLY A 139 -12.72 2.14 -16.45
CA GLY A 139 -13.76 1.55 -17.29
C GLY A 139 -13.24 0.60 -18.37
N PHE A 140 -11.93 0.38 -18.46
CA PHE A 140 -11.37 -0.56 -19.42
C PHE A 140 -11.68 -2.01 -19.02
N ALA A 141 -12.10 -2.79 -20.00
CA ALA A 141 -12.41 -4.20 -19.82
C ALA A 141 -11.16 -5.04 -19.61
N THR A 142 -11.21 -5.92 -18.61
CA THR A 142 -10.09 -6.79 -18.21
C THR A 142 -10.42 -8.26 -18.43
N CYS A 143 -11.28 -8.57 -19.39
CA CYS A 143 -11.67 -9.94 -19.68
C CYS A 143 -10.70 -10.63 -20.66
N CYS A 144 -10.63 -11.96 -20.52
CA CYS A 144 -10.18 -12.94 -21.51
C CYS A 144 -8.69 -13.02 -21.88
N LEU A 145 -7.80 -12.24 -21.26
CA LEU A 145 -6.35 -12.31 -21.52
C LEU A 145 -5.56 -12.78 -20.29
N GLU A 146 -4.65 -13.73 -20.49
CA GLU A 146 -3.68 -14.18 -19.48
C GLU A 146 -2.25 -14.01 -20.01
N PRO A 147 -1.38 -13.23 -19.33
CA PRO A 147 -1.67 -12.39 -18.16
C PRO A 147 -2.57 -11.20 -18.52
N GLN A 148 -3.28 -10.68 -17.51
CA GLN A 148 -4.14 -9.52 -17.68
C GLN A 148 -3.35 -8.30 -18.18
N PRO A 149 -3.88 -7.52 -19.14
CA PRO A 149 -3.22 -6.32 -19.61
C PRO A 149 -3.11 -5.32 -18.45
N THR A 150 -1.90 -4.84 -18.20
CA THR A 150 -1.65 -3.87 -17.14
C THR A 150 -0.74 -2.76 -17.64
N LEU A 151 -1.10 -1.52 -17.34
CA LEU A 151 -0.30 -0.32 -17.64
C LEU A 151 0.99 -0.30 -16.82
N VAL A 152 0.92 -0.78 -15.57
CA VAL A 152 2.04 -0.78 -14.63
C VAL A 152 2.02 -2.08 -13.84
N ARG A 153 3.17 -2.76 -13.77
CA ARG A 153 3.32 -3.94 -12.92
C ARG A 153 3.61 -3.52 -11.48
N PRO A 154 3.06 -4.22 -10.48
CA PRO A 154 3.46 -4.00 -9.11
C PRO A 154 4.94 -4.35 -8.92
N LEU A 155 5.61 -3.58 -8.08
CA LEU A 155 7.00 -3.84 -7.65
C LEU A 155 7.08 -5.12 -6.83
N TRP A 156 6.05 -5.35 -6.02
CA TRP A 156 5.80 -6.58 -5.28
C TRP A 156 4.33 -6.64 -4.85
N MET A 157 3.90 -7.84 -4.47
CA MET A 157 2.56 -8.10 -3.94
C MET A 157 2.61 -9.10 -2.78
N ARG A 158 1.73 -8.92 -1.79
CA ARG A 158 1.58 -9.72 -0.57
C ARG A 158 0.13 -9.71 -0.11
N ASP A 159 -0.35 -10.81 0.43
CA ASP A 159 -1.67 -10.97 1.05
C ASP A 159 -1.61 -10.88 2.60
N ASP A 160 -0.49 -10.42 3.14
CA ASP A 160 -0.22 -10.36 4.58
C ASP A 160 -0.43 -8.95 5.14
N PRO A 161 -1.39 -8.73 6.07
CA PRO A 161 -1.60 -7.43 6.70
C PRO A 161 -0.41 -6.94 7.53
N ALA A 162 0.56 -7.80 7.87
CA ALA A 162 1.80 -7.39 8.54
C ALA A 162 2.57 -6.33 7.73
N VAL A 163 2.34 -6.21 6.42
CA VAL A 163 2.93 -5.17 5.58
C VAL A 163 2.54 -3.77 6.04
N THR A 164 1.26 -3.51 6.34
CA THR A 164 0.81 -2.18 6.81
C THR A 164 1.11 -1.97 8.28
N ALA A 165 1.07 -3.04 9.07
CA ALA A 165 1.43 -3.01 10.49
C ALA A 165 2.88 -2.55 10.73
N ARG A 166 3.80 -2.76 9.78
CA ARG A 166 5.20 -2.27 9.84
C ARG A 166 5.32 -0.76 10.02
N PHE A 167 4.34 0.01 9.55
CA PHE A 167 4.28 1.46 9.76
C PHE A 167 3.07 1.86 10.60
N GLY A 168 2.49 0.92 11.36
CA GLY A 168 1.44 1.21 12.32
C GLY A 168 0.06 1.50 11.72
N ALA A 169 -0.14 1.29 10.42
CA ALA A 169 -1.45 1.51 9.79
C ALA A 169 -2.37 0.29 9.93
N THR A 170 -3.64 0.57 10.18
CA THR A 170 -4.72 -0.39 10.12
C THR A 170 -5.29 -0.44 8.71
N VAL A 171 -5.62 -1.64 8.25
CA VAL A 171 -6.47 -1.84 7.07
C VAL A 171 -7.92 -1.71 7.56
N PRO A 172 -8.77 -0.82 6.99
CA PRO A 172 -10.10 -0.54 7.53
C PRO A 172 -11.15 -1.62 7.20
N PHE A 173 -10.69 -2.81 6.83
CA PHE A 173 -11.53 -3.95 6.47
C PHE A 173 -10.84 -5.26 6.85
N SER A 174 -11.64 -6.24 7.29
CA SER A 174 -11.15 -7.55 7.75
C SER A 174 -10.90 -8.55 6.63
N ASP A 175 -11.43 -8.28 5.44
CA ASP A 175 -11.40 -9.14 4.25
C ASP A 175 -10.32 -8.69 3.25
N LEU A 176 -9.15 -8.30 3.77
CA LEU A 176 -7.98 -7.97 2.95
C LEU A 176 -7.67 -9.13 2.00
N GLY A 177 -7.58 -8.82 0.71
CA GLY A 177 -7.22 -9.80 -0.31
C GLY A 177 -5.79 -9.66 -0.78
N ILE A 178 -5.33 -8.45 -1.07
CA ILE A 178 -3.97 -8.23 -1.54
C ILE A 178 -3.48 -6.82 -1.24
N ILE A 179 -2.19 -6.70 -0.94
CA ILE A 179 -1.42 -5.46 -0.86
C ILE A 179 -0.37 -5.49 -1.95
N ALA A 180 -0.27 -4.42 -2.73
CA ALA A 180 0.77 -4.28 -3.73
C ALA A 180 1.43 -2.91 -3.69
N ALA A 181 2.73 -2.88 -4.00
CA ALA A 181 3.48 -1.65 -4.13
C ALA A 181 3.61 -1.24 -5.58
N TYR A 182 3.42 0.04 -5.84
CA TYR A 182 3.57 0.66 -7.14
C TYR A 182 4.49 1.89 -7.05
N PRO A 183 5.25 2.19 -8.12
CA PRO A 183 6.00 3.44 -8.22
C PRO A 183 5.03 4.63 -8.13
N ILE A 184 5.40 5.71 -7.42
CA ILE A 184 4.51 6.85 -7.17
C ILE A 184 3.98 7.52 -8.45
N GLU A 185 4.69 7.39 -9.56
CA GLU A 185 4.31 7.89 -10.88
C GLU A 185 3.09 7.17 -11.48
N ALA A 186 2.76 5.99 -10.94
CA ALA A 186 1.53 5.29 -11.26
C ALA A 186 0.30 5.84 -10.50
N LEU A 187 0.50 6.69 -9.48
CA LEU A 187 -0.57 7.33 -8.73
C LEU A 187 -1.09 8.54 -9.52
N ARG A 188 -2.04 8.26 -10.42
CA ARG A 188 -2.66 9.25 -11.32
C ARG A 188 -4.12 8.88 -11.50
N GLY A 189 -5.00 9.87 -11.49
CA GLY A 189 -6.43 9.65 -11.59
C GLY A 189 -6.86 9.07 -12.92
N GLY A 190 -8.07 8.50 -12.95
CA GLY A 190 -8.62 7.81 -14.12
C GLY A 190 -8.05 6.40 -14.31
N LEU A 191 -7.63 5.76 -13.22
CA LEU A 191 -7.13 4.38 -13.21
C LEU A 191 -8.03 3.47 -12.38
N ASP A 192 -8.21 2.24 -12.86
CA ASP A 192 -8.79 1.15 -12.08
C ASP A 192 -7.67 0.19 -11.64
N PHE A 193 -7.62 -0.09 -10.34
CA PHE A 193 -6.82 -1.16 -9.75
C PHE A 193 -7.71 -2.39 -9.61
N VAL A 194 -7.32 -3.48 -10.27
CA VAL A 194 -8.16 -4.68 -10.39
C VAL A 194 -7.41 -5.88 -9.84
N ALA A 195 -7.98 -6.52 -8.82
CA ALA A 195 -7.53 -7.81 -8.31
C ALA A 195 -8.41 -8.92 -8.87
N PHE A 196 -7.81 -9.88 -9.58
CA PHE A 196 -8.47 -11.05 -10.14
C PHE A 196 -8.19 -12.27 -9.27
N TYR A 197 -9.23 -13.01 -8.96
CA TYR A 197 -9.15 -14.26 -8.24
C TYR A 197 -9.77 -15.36 -9.10
N ARG A 198 -9.02 -16.45 -9.30
CA ARG A 198 -9.54 -17.62 -10.00
C ARG A 198 -10.45 -18.39 -9.04
N VAL A 199 -11.55 -18.89 -9.58
CA VAL A 199 -12.51 -19.74 -8.87
C VAL A 199 -12.81 -20.94 -9.75
N ASP A 200 -12.56 -22.13 -9.23
CA ASP A 200 -12.97 -23.37 -9.88
C ASP A 200 -14.43 -23.65 -9.53
N GLY A 201 -15.32 -23.32 -10.46
CA GLY A 201 -16.75 -23.53 -10.32
C GLY A 201 -17.22 -24.86 -10.93
N PRO A 202 -18.48 -25.27 -10.66
CA PRO A 202 -19.08 -26.44 -11.30
C PRO A 202 -19.15 -26.31 -12.83
N ASP A 203 -19.21 -25.09 -13.35
CA ASP A 203 -19.23 -24.78 -14.79
C ASP A 203 -17.81 -24.61 -15.40
N GLY A 204 -16.76 -24.86 -14.61
CA GLY A 204 -15.36 -24.69 -15.00
C GLY A 204 -14.67 -23.48 -14.35
N PRO A 205 -13.40 -23.22 -14.71
CA PRO A 205 -12.64 -22.12 -14.15
C PRO A 205 -13.23 -20.77 -14.57
N SER A 206 -13.43 -19.89 -13.60
CA SER A 206 -13.91 -18.53 -13.78
C SER A 206 -13.01 -17.56 -13.00
N SER A 207 -13.19 -16.26 -13.24
CA SER A 207 -12.48 -15.20 -12.51
C SER A 207 -13.48 -14.24 -11.89
N VAL A 208 -13.24 -13.88 -10.64
CA VAL A 208 -13.96 -12.78 -9.96
C VAL A 208 -13.00 -11.63 -9.73
N GLU A 209 -13.50 -10.41 -9.83
CA GLU A 209 -12.70 -9.19 -9.72
C GLU A 209 -13.13 -8.32 -8.54
N MET A 210 -12.14 -7.76 -7.82
CA MET A 210 -12.32 -6.58 -7.00
C MET A 210 -11.70 -5.39 -7.72
N ARG A 211 -12.51 -4.39 -8.04
CA ARG A 211 -12.09 -3.21 -8.80
C ARG A 211 -12.27 -1.96 -7.96
N GLY A 212 -11.15 -1.29 -7.66
CA GLY A 212 -11.11 0.03 -7.05
C GLY A 212 -10.72 1.08 -8.05
N ARG A 213 -11.48 2.17 -8.15
CA ARG A 213 -11.15 3.30 -9.02
C ARG A 213 -10.45 4.39 -8.22
N LEU A 214 -9.44 4.97 -8.85
CA LEU A 214 -8.83 6.23 -8.45
C LEU A 214 -9.39 7.31 -9.38
N GLU A 215 -10.32 8.11 -8.86
CA GLU A 215 -10.90 9.22 -9.61
C GLU A 215 -9.89 10.38 -9.74
N PRO A 216 -9.99 11.19 -10.80
CA PRO A 216 -9.13 12.38 -10.97
C PRO A 216 -9.08 13.29 -9.74
N ASN A 217 -10.22 13.50 -9.10
CA ASN A 217 -10.35 14.42 -7.97
C ASN A 217 -9.85 13.82 -6.66
N ASP A 218 -9.75 12.49 -6.54
CA ASP A 218 -9.26 11.84 -5.32
C ASP A 218 -7.87 12.37 -4.95
N LEU A 219 -7.00 12.53 -5.94
CA LEU A 219 -5.62 12.95 -5.73
C LEU A 219 -5.48 14.40 -5.28
N GLU A 220 -6.47 15.26 -5.52
CA GLU A 220 -6.43 16.66 -5.08
C GLU A 220 -6.53 16.77 -3.55
N GLU A 221 -7.21 15.81 -2.93
CA GLU A 221 -7.36 15.73 -1.48
C GLU A 221 -6.23 14.93 -0.80
N TRP A 222 -5.43 14.20 -1.60
CA TRP A 222 -4.40 13.30 -1.11
C TRP A 222 -3.06 14.06 -1.00
N ARG A 223 -2.52 14.13 0.21
CA ARG A 223 -1.22 14.71 0.55
C ARG A 223 -0.08 13.69 0.35
#